data_AF-A0A2V7Q8R5-F1
#
_entry.id   AF-A0A2V7Q8R5-F1
#
_cell.length_a   1.000
_cell.length_b   1.000
_cell.length_c   1.000
_cell.angle_alpha   90.00
_cell.angle_beta   90.00
_cell.angle_gamma   90.00
#
_symmetry.space_group_name_H-M   'P 1'
#
loop_
_entity.id
_entity.type
_entity.pdbx_description
1 polymer ?
#
loop_
_entity_poly.entity_id
_entity_poly.type
_entity_poly.pdbx_seq_one_letter_code
_entity_poly.pdbx_strand_id
1 'polypeptide(L)'
;MTLSDGSVVVTNDGYGENSLMRIDPERARVVWRVPLSAAWLGLARTGRDWRDTVWASGGPTNRVYRFAWQGGASWIRDSVALADSGAKVYPAGLVLLPRQGLVAVVGNLSDSIYFIDAATLRRRGAVPVGHRPYSAVGDNSSLYVSNWGDSTVTVIDLSVSPPVRRSALFVGPHPSALALRGSELLVALAGANGVARVDLATGQVREQLTVALAPQAPPGSDPNALALSPDGHTLYVALAGSNAVAVVRLGAKGMRVAGLIPVGWYPTAVAASADGRTLYVANGKGTGSGANPDGRYIGNIISGSVSVIPVPDSAGLQRYTSQVYALSPFSNARLRPATRSSDRPPELKHVVYIIRENRTYDQVFGDVARGNGDARLAIFDNAVTPNAHAIAGRWVLFDNFYVNGEVSADGHEWTDRAFASDYNEKTWPQIYSNRRKWDLTSGEDLANPGGTYLWDAALRQKLWVVNFGEMTDSDDDSTATRSARTNIPGLKDITATNYPGFVLAIPDTTRARLFADSVA
;
A
#
# COMPACT_ATOMS: atom_id res chain seq x y z
N MET A 1 5.52 -3.21 -16.84
CA MET A 1 6.44 -4.17 -17.50
C MET A 1 6.70 -3.73 -18.94
N THR A 2 7.90 -3.96 -19.49
CA THR A 2 8.27 -3.59 -20.87
C THR A 2 8.01 -4.73 -21.86
N LEU A 3 7.57 -4.40 -23.08
CA LEU A 3 7.38 -5.31 -24.22
C LEU A 3 8.61 -5.30 -25.16
N SER A 4 8.63 -6.22 -26.15
CA SER A 4 9.73 -6.36 -27.11
C SER A 4 9.98 -5.10 -27.92
N ASP A 5 8.92 -4.35 -28.15
CA ASP A 5 8.89 -3.15 -28.98
C ASP A 5 9.20 -1.86 -28.22
N GLY A 6 9.61 -1.97 -26.96
CA GLY A 6 9.86 -0.84 -26.08
C GLY A 6 8.60 -0.25 -25.44
N SER A 7 7.39 -0.67 -25.84
CA SER A 7 6.15 -0.23 -25.20
C SER A 7 6.01 -0.81 -23.78
N VAL A 8 5.14 -0.21 -22.97
CA VAL A 8 4.92 -0.61 -21.58
C VAL A 8 3.53 -1.17 -21.41
N VAL A 9 3.39 -2.28 -20.68
CA VAL A 9 2.10 -2.79 -20.23
C VAL A 9 1.94 -2.56 -18.73
N VAL A 10 0.75 -2.11 -18.35
CA VAL A 10 0.34 -1.86 -16.96
C VAL A 10 -1.06 -2.43 -16.72
N THR A 11 -1.32 -2.83 -15.47
CA THR A 11 -2.67 -3.10 -14.98
C THR A 11 -3.16 -1.89 -14.19
N ASN A 12 -4.43 -1.53 -14.39
CA ASN A 12 -5.15 -0.66 -13.46
C ASN A 12 -5.92 -1.52 -12.47
N ASP A 13 -5.62 -1.34 -11.19
CA ASP A 13 -6.13 -2.14 -10.07
C ASP A 13 -6.80 -1.25 -9.00
N GLY A 14 -7.30 -0.07 -9.39
CA GLY A 14 -7.93 0.89 -8.50
C GLY A 14 -9.40 0.59 -8.16
N TYR A 15 -10.09 1.58 -7.59
CA TYR A 15 -11.51 1.48 -7.27
C TYR A 15 -12.38 1.33 -8.53
N GLY A 16 -12.09 2.10 -9.58
CA GLY A 16 -12.86 2.15 -10.83
C GLY A 16 -12.75 0.90 -11.72
N GLU A 17 -12.90 1.08 -13.04
CA GLU A 17 -12.81 -0.03 -14.00
C GLU A 17 -11.37 -0.53 -14.15
N ASN A 18 -11.15 -1.81 -13.86
CA ASN A 18 -9.85 -2.44 -14.02
C ASN A 18 -9.59 -2.82 -15.48
N SER A 19 -8.35 -2.72 -15.90
CA SER A 19 -7.98 -3.03 -17.29
C SER A 19 -6.49 -3.35 -17.43
N LEU A 20 -6.16 -4.01 -18.52
CA LEU A 20 -4.79 -4.12 -19.01
C LEU A 20 -4.59 -3.06 -20.09
N MET A 21 -3.54 -2.24 -19.96
CA MET A 21 -3.25 -1.15 -20.88
C MET A 21 -1.84 -1.30 -21.44
N ARG A 22 -1.68 -1.00 -22.73
CA ARG A 22 -0.38 -0.81 -23.37
C ARG A 22 -0.19 0.68 -23.66
N ILE A 23 0.96 1.18 -23.25
CA ILE A 23 1.37 2.57 -23.36
C ILE A 23 2.56 2.64 -24.31
N ASP A 24 2.47 3.54 -25.28
CA ASP A 24 3.59 3.99 -26.09
C ASP A 24 4.34 5.08 -25.28
N PRO A 25 5.54 4.77 -24.75
CA PRO A 25 6.25 5.69 -23.87
C PRO A 25 6.83 6.90 -24.61
N GLU A 26 7.07 6.81 -25.92
CA GLU A 26 7.59 7.94 -26.71
C GLU A 26 6.50 8.99 -26.95
N ARG A 27 5.26 8.52 -27.18
CA ARG A 27 4.10 9.39 -27.41
C ARG A 27 3.29 9.69 -26.15
N ALA A 28 3.70 9.14 -25.01
CA ALA A 28 3.02 9.25 -23.72
C ALA A 28 1.50 8.96 -23.81
N ARG A 29 1.10 7.91 -24.54
CA ARG A 29 -0.32 7.60 -24.80
C ARG A 29 -0.63 6.12 -24.62
N VAL A 30 -1.84 5.84 -24.13
CA VAL A 30 -2.41 4.50 -24.18
C VAL A 30 -2.75 4.17 -25.64
N VAL A 31 -2.12 3.12 -26.18
CA VAL A 31 -2.33 2.65 -27.56
C VAL A 31 -3.25 1.43 -27.64
N TRP A 32 -3.49 0.77 -26.52
CA TRP A 32 -4.42 -0.34 -26.41
C TRP A 32 -4.88 -0.50 -24.97
N ARG A 33 -6.17 -0.82 -24.78
CA ARG A 33 -6.78 -1.08 -23.48
C ARG A 33 -7.80 -2.20 -23.65
N VAL A 34 -7.79 -3.14 -22.71
CA VAL A 34 -8.85 -4.15 -22.57
C VAL A 34 -9.41 -4.11 -21.16
N PRO A 35 -10.74 -3.91 -20.98
CA PRO A 35 -11.37 -4.04 -19.68
C PRO A 35 -11.23 -5.46 -19.11
N LEU A 36 -11.02 -5.53 -17.81
CA LEU A 36 -10.99 -6.77 -17.03
C LEU A 36 -12.06 -6.68 -15.95
N SER A 37 -12.71 -7.81 -15.63
CA SER A 37 -13.65 -7.85 -14.50
C SER A 37 -12.97 -7.46 -13.19
N ALA A 38 -11.72 -7.89 -13.01
CA ALA A 38 -10.79 -7.31 -12.06
C ALA A 38 -9.33 -7.65 -12.46
N ALA A 39 -8.40 -6.91 -11.88
CA ALA A 39 -6.97 -7.17 -11.94
C ALA A 39 -6.34 -6.81 -10.58
N TRP A 40 -5.22 -7.45 -10.25
CA TRP A 40 -4.43 -7.09 -9.08
C TRP A 40 -2.98 -7.55 -9.21
N LEU A 41 -2.04 -6.60 -9.18
CA LEU A 41 -0.60 -6.77 -9.02
C LEU A 41 0.13 -7.58 -10.11
N GLY A 42 -0.22 -8.85 -10.26
CA GLY A 42 0.53 -9.82 -11.04
C GLY A 42 0.51 -9.53 -12.52
N LEU A 43 1.68 -9.26 -13.07
CA LEU A 43 1.90 -9.05 -14.49
C LEU A 43 3.24 -9.68 -14.90
N ALA A 44 3.23 -10.59 -15.86
CA ALA A 44 4.44 -11.18 -16.41
C ALA A 44 4.35 -11.37 -17.93
N ARG A 45 5.51 -11.54 -18.57
CA ARG A 45 5.64 -11.66 -20.02
C ARG A 45 6.58 -12.80 -20.39
N THR A 46 6.20 -13.52 -21.43
CA THR A 46 7.10 -14.35 -22.24
C THR A 46 7.09 -13.87 -23.70
N GLY A 47 8.08 -14.30 -24.47
CA GLY A 47 8.19 -13.99 -25.90
C GLY A 47 9.46 -13.21 -26.25
N ARG A 48 9.79 -13.21 -27.55
CA ARG A 48 10.79 -12.36 -28.20
C ARG A 48 10.19 -11.85 -29.52
N ASP A 49 10.79 -10.83 -30.10
CA ASP A 49 10.55 -10.37 -31.48
C ASP A 49 9.06 -10.22 -31.83
N TRP A 50 8.33 -9.43 -31.01
CA TRP A 50 6.94 -9.02 -31.27
C TRP A 50 5.88 -10.14 -31.09
N ARG A 51 6.24 -11.27 -30.47
CA ARG A 51 5.30 -12.36 -30.08
C ARG A 51 5.11 -12.44 -28.57
N ASP A 52 4.87 -11.29 -27.97
CA ASP A 52 4.73 -11.21 -26.52
C ASP A 52 3.43 -11.86 -26.05
N THR A 53 3.55 -12.72 -25.05
CA THR A 53 2.42 -13.25 -24.28
C THR A 53 2.47 -12.63 -22.89
N VAL A 54 1.42 -11.90 -22.54
CA VAL A 54 1.26 -11.23 -21.25
C VAL A 54 0.30 -12.02 -20.38
N TRP A 55 0.66 -12.21 -19.12
CA TRP A 55 -0.16 -12.85 -18.10
C TRP A 55 -0.53 -11.83 -17.04
N ALA A 56 -1.81 -11.80 -16.65
CA ALA A 56 -2.32 -10.88 -15.64
C ALA A 56 -3.15 -11.62 -14.59
N SER A 57 -2.96 -11.27 -13.33
CA SER A 57 -3.77 -11.79 -12.22
C SER A 57 -5.10 -11.06 -12.11
N GLY A 58 -6.16 -11.81 -11.83
CA GLY A 58 -7.53 -11.30 -11.78
C GLY A 58 -8.04 -10.89 -10.41
N GLY A 59 -7.18 -10.83 -9.37
CA GLY A 59 -7.59 -10.45 -8.02
C GLY A 59 -8.79 -11.27 -7.51
N PRO A 60 -9.97 -10.66 -7.26
CA PRO A 60 -11.14 -11.39 -6.75
C PRO A 60 -11.70 -12.48 -7.64
N THR A 61 -11.35 -12.50 -8.93
CA THR A 61 -12.06 -13.37 -9.88
C THR A 61 -11.65 -14.84 -9.76
N ASN A 62 -10.71 -15.17 -8.86
CA ASN A 62 -10.08 -16.50 -8.78
C ASN A 62 -9.48 -16.94 -10.13
N ARG A 63 -9.02 -15.98 -10.96
CA ARG A 63 -8.56 -16.25 -12.33
C ARG A 63 -7.23 -15.58 -12.65
N VAL A 64 -6.53 -16.17 -13.60
CA VAL A 64 -5.48 -15.51 -14.36
C VAL A 64 -5.88 -15.42 -15.83
N TYR A 65 -5.41 -14.37 -16.48
CA TYR A 65 -5.64 -14.08 -17.89
C TYR A 65 -4.33 -14.24 -18.66
N ARG A 66 -4.41 -14.77 -19.88
CA ARG A 66 -3.29 -14.88 -20.83
C ARG A 66 -3.66 -14.12 -22.10
N PHE A 67 -2.79 -13.20 -22.52
CA PHE A 67 -2.94 -12.36 -23.71
C PHE A 67 -1.80 -12.62 -24.67
N ALA A 68 -2.06 -13.30 -25.78
CA ALA A 68 -1.06 -13.54 -26.83
C ALA A 68 -1.20 -12.50 -27.94
N TRP A 69 -0.17 -11.69 -28.15
CA TRP A 69 -0.21 -10.62 -29.14
C TRP A 69 -0.18 -11.17 -30.57
N GLN A 70 -1.06 -10.65 -31.43
CA GLN A 70 -1.17 -11.03 -32.85
C GLN A 70 -0.65 -9.92 -33.79
N GLY A 71 -0.08 -8.84 -33.25
CA GLY A 71 0.31 -7.65 -33.99
C GLY A 71 -0.69 -6.51 -33.89
N GLY A 72 -0.22 -5.27 -34.04
CA GLY A 72 -1.04 -4.06 -33.90
C GLY A 72 -1.76 -4.00 -32.54
N ALA A 73 -3.09 -3.87 -32.57
CA ALA A 73 -3.98 -3.86 -31.40
C ALA A 73 -4.66 -5.22 -31.13
N SER A 74 -4.33 -6.28 -31.89
CA SER A 74 -5.01 -7.58 -31.81
C SER A 74 -4.36 -8.51 -30.79
N TRP A 75 -5.17 -9.10 -29.90
CA TRP A 75 -4.72 -10.02 -28.84
C TRP A 75 -5.70 -11.19 -28.69
N ILE A 76 -5.17 -12.40 -28.56
CA ILE A 76 -5.96 -13.56 -28.14
C ILE A 76 -6.00 -13.58 -26.62
N ARG A 77 -7.20 -13.62 -26.04
CA ARG A 77 -7.41 -13.67 -24.59
C ARG A 77 -7.92 -15.05 -24.17
N ASP A 78 -7.12 -15.73 -23.36
CA ASP A 78 -7.53 -16.91 -22.61
C ASP A 78 -7.56 -16.61 -21.12
N SER A 79 -8.14 -17.52 -20.34
CA SER A 79 -8.13 -17.41 -18.89
C SER A 79 -8.45 -18.75 -18.23
N VAL A 80 -7.96 -18.94 -17.00
CA VAL A 80 -8.25 -20.13 -16.19
C VAL A 80 -8.49 -19.73 -14.73
N ALA A 81 -9.35 -20.48 -14.04
CA ALA A 81 -9.55 -20.35 -12.61
C ALA A 81 -8.50 -21.13 -11.81
N LEU A 82 -7.99 -20.58 -10.70
CA LEU A 82 -6.96 -21.24 -9.88
C LEU A 82 -7.56 -22.39 -9.06
N ALA A 83 -8.75 -22.19 -8.51
CA ALA A 83 -9.47 -23.15 -7.70
C ALA A 83 -10.95 -23.26 -8.12
N ASP A 84 -11.68 -24.17 -7.48
CA ASP A 84 -13.12 -24.32 -7.73
C ASP A 84 -13.90 -23.10 -7.21
N SER A 85 -15.15 -22.95 -7.66
CA SER A 85 -16.00 -21.82 -7.28
C SER A 85 -16.23 -21.78 -5.77
N GLY A 86 -16.07 -20.59 -5.17
CA GLY A 86 -16.24 -20.37 -3.73
C GLY A 86 -14.97 -20.54 -2.90
N ALA A 87 -13.87 -21.04 -3.48
CA ALA A 87 -12.58 -21.05 -2.80
C ALA A 87 -12.11 -19.61 -2.47
N LYS A 88 -11.52 -19.41 -1.28
CA LYS A 88 -11.02 -18.11 -0.80
C LYS A 88 -9.67 -17.77 -1.46
N VAL A 89 -9.65 -17.64 -2.78
CA VAL A 89 -8.43 -17.38 -3.56
C VAL A 89 -8.46 -15.98 -4.15
N TYR A 90 -7.33 -15.29 -4.06
CA TYR A 90 -7.14 -13.95 -4.60
C TYR A 90 -5.83 -13.91 -5.39
N PRO A 91 -5.83 -14.25 -6.69
CA PRO A 91 -4.67 -14.14 -7.57
C PRO A 91 -3.93 -12.81 -7.44
N ALA A 92 -2.62 -12.91 -7.19
CA ALA A 92 -1.74 -11.80 -6.84
C ALA A 92 -0.50 -11.78 -7.72
N GLY A 93 0.71 -11.70 -7.17
CA GLY A 93 1.93 -11.84 -7.96
C GLY A 93 1.93 -13.13 -8.76
N LEU A 94 2.50 -13.10 -9.97
CA LEU A 94 2.67 -14.29 -10.80
C LEU A 94 4.04 -14.30 -11.45
N VAL A 95 4.55 -15.52 -11.69
CA VAL A 95 5.87 -15.76 -12.25
C VAL A 95 5.75 -16.83 -13.32
N LEU A 96 6.39 -16.58 -14.45
CA LEU A 96 6.51 -17.56 -15.53
C LEU A 96 7.74 -18.42 -15.25
N LEU A 97 7.59 -19.74 -15.38
CA LEU A 97 8.63 -20.75 -15.15
C LEU A 97 8.86 -21.53 -16.45
N PRO A 98 9.59 -20.96 -17.44
CA PRO A 98 9.66 -21.52 -18.78
C PRO A 98 10.29 -22.90 -18.84
N ARG A 99 11.30 -23.16 -17.98
CA ARG A 99 11.96 -24.47 -17.90
C ARG A 99 10.99 -25.57 -17.46
N GLN A 100 10.09 -25.25 -16.53
CA GLN A 100 9.07 -26.17 -16.03
C GLN A 100 7.82 -26.20 -16.93
N GLY A 101 7.67 -25.23 -17.85
CA GLY A 101 6.45 -25.05 -18.63
C GLY A 101 5.26 -24.58 -17.78
N LEU A 102 5.52 -23.89 -16.66
CA LEU A 102 4.51 -23.52 -15.68
C LEU A 102 4.34 -22.00 -15.55
N VAL A 103 3.18 -21.61 -15.00
CA VAL A 103 2.93 -20.32 -14.39
C VAL A 103 2.65 -20.55 -12.91
N ALA A 104 3.42 -19.91 -12.05
CA ALA A 104 3.19 -19.88 -10.61
C ALA A 104 2.40 -18.62 -10.26
N VAL A 105 1.31 -18.77 -9.51
CA VAL A 105 0.39 -17.67 -9.18
C VAL A 105 0.16 -17.65 -7.68
N VAL A 106 0.43 -16.50 -7.06
CA VAL A 106 0.22 -16.29 -5.63
C VAL A 106 -1.27 -16.17 -5.35
N GLY A 107 -1.79 -16.99 -4.44
CA GLY A 107 -3.14 -16.88 -3.91
C GLY A 107 -3.12 -16.21 -2.55
N ASN A 108 -3.29 -14.89 -2.52
CA ASN A 108 -3.08 -14.05 -1.33
C ASN A 108 -4.00 -14.39 -0.15
N LEU A 109 -5.27 -14.72 -0.41
CA LEU A 109 -6.23 -15.05 0.65
C LEU A 109 -6.27 -16.55 1.02
N SER A 110 -5.50 -17.38 0.31
CA SER A 110 -5.47 -18.84 0.42
C SER A 110 -4.12 -19.37 0.92
N ASP A 111 -3.17 -18.48 1.26
CA ASP A 111 -1.84 -18.82 1.77
C ASP A 111 -1.12 -19.90 0.94
N SER A 112 -1.23 -19.78 -0.39
CA SER A 112 -0.76 -20.79 -1.33
C SER A 112 -0.17 -20.18 -2.60
N ILE A 113 0.75 -20.90 -3.25
CA ILE A 113 1.09 -20.69 -4.67
C ILE A 113 0.40 -21.76 -5.51
N TYR A 114 -0.23 -21.38 -6.61
CA TYR A 114 -0.89 -22.26 -7.57
C TYR A 114 -0.03 -22.43 -8.81
N PHE A 115 0.02 -23.64 -9.36
CA PHE A 115 0.74 -23.94 -10.59
C PHE A 115 -0.22 -24.26 -11.72
N ILE A 116 0.04 -23.67 -12.88
CA ILE A 116 -0.74 -23.83 -14.11
C ILE A 116 0.22 -24.20 -15.24
N ASP A 117 -0.19 -25.14 -16.07
CA ASP A 117 0.48 -25.44 -17.32
C ASP A 117 0.40 -24.24 -18.28
N ALA A 118 1.53 -23.65 -18.65
CA ALA A 118 1.55 -22.41 -19.41
C ALA A 118 0.97 -22.56 -20.83
N ALA A 119 1.08 -23.75 -21.42
CA ALA A 119 0.59 -24.04 -22.77
C ALA A 119 -0.91 -24.33 -22.76
N THR A 120 -1.35 -25.23 -21.89
CA THR A 120 -2.71 -25.80 -21.90
C THR A 120 -3.67 -25.15 -20.91
N LEU A 121 -3.19 -24.26 -20.04
CA LEU A 121 -3.96 -23.65 -18.95
C LEU A 121 -4.54 -24.67 -17.96
N ARG A 122 -3.98 -25.88 -17.89
CA ARG A 122 -4.43 -26.90 -16.92
C ARG A 122 -3.85 -26.62 -15.54
N ARG A 123 -4.69 -26.72 -14.50
CA ARG A 123 -4.26 -26.68 -13.10
C ARG A 123 -3.33 -27.86 -12.81
N ARG A 124 -2.20 -27.60 -12.15
CA ARG A 124 -1.19 -28.61 -11.77
C ARG A 124 -1.09 -28.86 -10.27
N GLY A 125 -1.73 -28.03 -9.46
CA GLY A 125 -1.76 -28.14 -8.01
C GLY A 125 -1.40 -26.84 -7.32
N ALA A 126 -1.28 -26.89 -6.00
CA ALA A 126 -0.87 -25.76 -5.18
C ALA A 126 0.08 -26.22 -4.07
N VAL A 127 0.92 -25.29 -3.60
CA VAL A 127 1.84 -25.50 -2.48
C VAL A 127 1.53 -24.46 -1.41
N PRO A 128 1.31 -24.85 -0.14
CA PRO A 128 1.09 -23.90 0.94
C PRO A 128 2.35 -23.08 1.22
N VAL A 129 2.18 -21.79 1.47
CA VAL A 129 3.24 -20.82 1.79
C VAL A 129 2.92 -20.11 3.11
N GLY A 130 3.61 -19.01 3.42
CA GLY A 130 3.28 -18.20 4.60
C GLY A 130 1.99 -17.40 4.42
N HIS A 131 1.56 -16.72 5.49
CA HIS A 131 0.33 -15.96 5.53
C HIS A 131 0.35 -14.71 4.65
N ARG A 132 -0.75 -14.48 3.91
CA ARG A 132 -0.94 -13.35 2.98
C ARG A 132 0.21 -13.23 1.97
N PRO A 133 0.49 -14.26 1.16
CA PRO A 133 1.57 -14.18 0.19
C PRO A 133 1.25 -13.10 -0.85
N TYR A 134 2.25 -12.30 -1.24
CA TYR A 134 2.05 -11.10 -2.06
C TYR A 134 2.62 -11.24 -3.47
N SER A 135 3.94 -11.41 -3.57
CA SER A 135 4.65 -11.49 -4.84
C SER A 135 5.61 -12.68 -4.85
N ALA A 136 6.15 -13.00 -6.02
CA ALA A 136 7.12 -14.06 -6.18
C ALA A 136 8.18 -13.72 -7.24
N VAL A 137 9.35 -14.32 -7.11
CA VAL A 137 10.40 -14.38 -8.14
C VAL A 137 10.99 -15.78 -8.13
N GLY A 138 11.47 -16.26 -9.28
CA GLY A 138 12.03 -17.60 -9.36
C GLY A 138 13.18 -17.68 -10.35
N ASP A 139 14.02 -18.68 -10.14
CA ASP A 139 15.01 -19.15 -11.11
C ASP A 139 14.61 -20.54 -11.63
N ASN A 140 15.56 -21.24 -12.26
CA ASN A 140 15.32 -22.56 -12.83
C ASN A 140 15.10 -23.68 -11.80
N SER A 141 15.40 -23.43 -10.53
CA SER A 141 15.49 -24.43 -9.45
C SER A 141 14.69 -24.04 -8.21
N SER A 142 14.45 -22.76 -7.98
CA SER A 142 13.77 -22.26 -6.78
C SER A 142 12.78 -21.15 -7.11
N LEU A 143 11.64 -21.15 -6.41
CA LEU A 143 10.68 -20.05 -6.38
C LEU A 143 10.67 -19.45 -4.97
N TYR A 144 10.70 -18.12 -4.90
CA TYR A 144 10.69 -17.33 -3.68
C TYR A 144 9.41 -16.53 -3.61
N VAL A 145 8.64 -16.68 -2.54
CA VAL A 145 7.32 -16.05 -2.35
C VAL A 145 7.35 -15.17 -1.11
N SER A 146 7.03 -13.89 -1.25
CA SER A 146 6.96 -12.97 -0.11
C SER A 146 5.66 -13.14 0.64
N ASN A 147 5.72 -13.17 1.97
CA ASN A 147 4.56 -13.38 2.85
C ASN A 147 4.35 -12.16 3.74
N TRP A 148 3.36 -11.32 3.40
CA TRP A 148 3.09 -10.08 4.13
C TRP A 148 2.82 -10.31 5.61
N GLY A 149 2.06 -11.36 5.95
CA GLY A 149 1.62 -11.63 7.32
C GLY A 149 2.68 -12.28 8.22
N ASP A 150 3.79 -12.77 7.66
CA ASP A 150 4.72 -13.65 8.41
C ASP A 150 6.14 -13.10 8.54
N SER A 151 6.45 -11.93 7.97
CA SER A 151 7.83 -11.40 7.91
C SER A 151 8.83 -12.36 7.21
N THR A 152 8.33 -13.25 6.35
CA THR A 152 9.13 -14.30 5.71
C THR A 152 9.06 -14.29 4.19
N VAL A 153 10.05 -14.94 3.57
CA VAL A 153 9.99 -15.42 2.18
C VAL A 153 9.96 -16.94 2.18
N THR A 154 8.92 -17.56 1.63
CA THR A 154 8.89 -19.01 1.43
C THR A 154 9.74 -19.40 0.23
N VAL A 155 10.51 -20.49 0.36
CA VAL A 155 11.29 -21.08 -0.72
C VAL A 155 10.66 -22.38 -1.17
N ILE A 156 10.47 -22.55 -2.47
CA ILE A 156 9.89 -23.74 -3.11
C ILE A 156 10.91 -24.31 -4.08
N ASP A 157 11.11 -25.62 -3.99
CA ASP A 157 11.97 -26.39 -4.88
C ASP A 157 11.24 -26.70 -6.20
N LEU A 158 11.81 -26.22 -7.31
CA LEU A 158 11.33 -26.43 -8.68
C LEU A 158 12.14 -27.51 -9.42
N SER A 159 13.12 -28.14 -8.77
CA SER A 159 13.89 -29.24 -9.34
C SER A 159 13.14 -30.58 -9.32
N VAL A 160 12.08 -30.66 -8.51
CA VAL A 160 11.19 -31.81 -8.40
C VAL A 160 9.81 -31.50 -9.00
N SER A 161 9.12 -32.56 -9.44
CA SER A 161 7.76 -32.47 -9.99
C SER A 161 6.84 -33.48 -9.29
N PRO A 162 5.82 -33.03 -8.54
CA PRO A 162 5.39 -31.63 -8.39
C PRO A 162 6.35 -30.79 -7.53
N PRO A 163 6.39 -29.45 -7.71
CA PRO A 163 7.15 -28.55 -6.83
C PRO A 163 6.74 -28.67 -5.37
N VAL A 164 7.70 -28.48 -4.45
CA VAL A 164 7.46 -28.63 -3.00
C VAL A 164 8.05 -27.47 -2.19
N ARG A 165 7.41 -27.11 -1.07
CA ARG A 165 7.95 -26.13 -0.13
C ARG A 165 9.23 -26.69 0.52
N ARG A 166 10.32 -25.93 0.45
CA ARG A 166 11.63 -26.28 1.03
C ARG A 166 11.84 -25.66 2.40
N SER A 167 11.65 -24.34 2.52
CA SER A 167 11.92 -23.59 3.75
C SER A 167 11.20 -22.24 3.79
N ALA A 168 11.39 -21.47 4.86
CA ALA A 168 11.02 -20.05 4.94
C ALA A 168 12.20 -19.26 5.51
N LEU A 169 12.47 -18.09 4.94
CA LEU A 169 13.55 -17.19 5.34
C LEU A 169 12.93 -16.01 6.08
N PHE A 170 13.38 -15.72 7.31
CA PHE A 170 12.95 -14.53 8.02
C PHE A 170 13.71 -13.32 7.49
N VAL A 171 13.00 -12.31 6.98
CA VAL A 171 13.60 -11.19 6.23
C VAL A 171 13.29 -9.82 6.82
N GLY A 172 12.25 -9.73 7.65
CA GLY A 172 11.76 -8.48 8.24
C GLY A 172 10.28 -8.23 7.92
N PRO A 173 9.68 -7.20 8.53
CA PRO A 173 8.23 -6.97 8.50
C PRO A 173 7.72 -6.59 7.10
N HIS A 174 6.52 -7.10 6.78
CA HIS A 174 5.78 -6.84 5.53
C HIS A 174 6.68 -6.92 4.27
N PRO A 175 7.27 -8.10 3.97
CA PRO A 175 8.08 -8.28 2.78
C PRO A 175 7.19 -8.19 1.54
N SER A 176 7.47 -7.24 0.67
CA SER A 176 6.64 -6.88 -0.48
C SER A 176 7.24 -7.40 -1.78
N ALA A 177 7.97 -6.57 -2.53
CA ALA A 177 8.61 -6.94 -3.78
C ALA A 177 9.93 -7.67 -3.58
N LEU A 178 10.23 -8.54 -4.54
CA LEU A 178 11.42 -9.39 -4.57
C LEU A 178 12.21 -9.14 -5.86
N ALA A 179 13.54 -9.22 -5.80
CA ALA A 179 14.40 -9.23 -6.97
C ALA A 179 15.57 -10.19 -6.78
N LEU A 180 15.80 -11.07 -7.78
CA LEU A 180 16.94 -12.00 -7.78
C LEU A 180 18.15 -11.37 -8.47
N ARG A 181 19.32 -11.48 -7.84
CA ARG A 181 20.61 -11.08 -8.41
C ARG A 181 21.65 -12.17 -8.16
N GLY A 182 21.78 -13.11 -9.10
CA GLY A 182 22.69 -14.26 -8.93
C GLY A 182 22.28 -15.09 -7.72
N SER A 183 23.18 -15.26 -6.74
CA SER A 183 22.94 -16.00 -5.50
C SER A 183 22.32 -15.16 -4.38
N GLU A 184 21.73 -14.01 -4.72
CA GLU A 184 21.15 -13.09 -3.74
C GLU A 184 19.69 -12.79 -4.06
N LEU A 185 18.91 -12.62 -2.99
CA LEU A 185 17.55 -12.13 -3.04
C LEU A 185 17.48 -10.78 -2.33
N LEU A 186 16.96 -9.78 -3.04
CA LEU A 186 16.68 -8.45 -2.52
C LEU A 186 15.19 -8.38 -2.20
N VAL A 187 14.85 -7.90 -1.00
CA VAL A 187 13.47 -7.87 -0.49
C VAL A 187 13.14 -6.47 -0.02
N ALA A 188 12.12 -5.86 -0.62
CA ALA A 188 11.55 -4.62 -0.10
C ALA A 188 10.70 -4.95 1.14
N LEU A 189 10.86 -4.19 2.21
CA LEU A 189 10.17 -4.42 3.49
C LEU A 189 9.30 -3.20 3.78
N ALA A 190 8.02 -3.16 3.39
CA ALA A 190 7.24 -1.91 3.53
C ALA A 190 6.88 -1.59 4.99
N GLY A 191 6.87 -2.61 5.87
CA GLY A 191 6.69 -2.45 7.32
C GLY A 191 7.95 -1.94 8.01
N ALA A 192 9.03 -1.76 7.25
CA ALA A 192 10.23 -1.04 7.64
C ALA A 192 10.52 0.04 6.59
N ASN A 193 11.44 0.95 6.86
CA ASN A 193 11.91 1.85 5.80
C ASN A 193 13.12 1.23 5.09
N GLY A 194 13.05 -0.05 4.66
CA GLY A 194 14.28 -0.76 4.25
C GLY A 194 14.16 -1.83 3.16
N VAL A 195 15.35 -2.24 2.70
CA VAL A 195 15.56 -3.36 1.78
C VAL A 195 16.51 -4.38 2.42
N ALA A 196 16.10 -5.64 2.50
CA ALA A 196 16.96 -6.74 2.94
C ALA A 196 17.70 -7.38 1.76
N ARG A 197 18.97 -7.74 1.98
CA ARG A 197 19.79 -8.54 1.07
C ARG A 197 20.04 -9.90 1.70
N VAL A 198 19.48 -10.93 1.09
CA VAL A 198 19.52 -12.32 1.56
C VAL A 198 20.51 -13.10 0.71
N ASP A 199 21.40 -13.84 1.37
CA ASP A 199 22.28 -14.81 0.75
C ASP A 199 21.52 -16.12 0.60
N LEU A 200 21.32 -16.57 -0.65
CA LEU A 200 20.48 -17.74 -0.95
C LEU A 200 21.18 -19.07 -0.65
N ALA A 201 22.51 -19.09 -0.54
CA ALA A 201 23.25 -20.30 -0.17
C ALA A 201 23.11 -20.60 1.32
N THR A 202 23.11 -19.56 2.15
CA THR A 202 23.00 -19.69 3.62
C THR A 202 21.58 -19.47 4.13
N GLY A 203 20.71 -18.83 3.35
CA GLY A 203 19.37 -18.42 3.77
C GLY A 203 19.35 -17.24 4.74
N GLN A 204 20.48 -16.55 4.94
CA GLN A 204 20.63 -15.49 5.94
C GLN A 204 20.51 -14.09 5.34
N VAL A 205 19.90 -13.18 6.09
CA VAL A 205 19.94 -11.73 5.80
C VAL A 205 21.35 -11.22 6.09
N ARG A 206 22.07 -10.78 5.06
CA ARG A 206 23.43 -10.23 5.17
C ARG A 206 23.44 -8.75 5.55
N GLU A 207 22.41 -8.04 5.12
CA GLU A 207 22.33 -6.59 5.22
C GLU A 207 20.87 -6.14 5.14
N GLN A 208 20.50 -5.13 5.92
CA GLN A 208 19.26 -4.37 5.76
C GLN A 208 19.63 -2.90 5.60
N LEU A 209 19.39 -2.35 4.42
CA LEU A 209 19.64 -0.94 4.11
C LEU A 209 18.37 -0.13 4.39
N THR A 210 18.48 0.93 5.19
CA THR A 210 17.42 1.93 5.29
C THR A 210 17.39 2.80 4.02
N VAL A 211 16.19 3.01 3.50
CA VAL A 211 15.86 3.90 2.37
C VAL A 211 14.98 5.07 2.81
N ALA A 212 14.86 5.29 4.12
CA ALA A 212 14.20 6.47 4.67
C ALA A 212 14.85 7.77 4.19
N LEU A 213 14.05 8.83 4.02
CA LEU A 213 14.56 10.14 3.63
C LEU A 213 15.47 10.76 4.71
N ALA A 214 15.19 10.53 5.99
CA ALA A 214 15.98 11.02 7.10
C ALA A 214 16.45 9.88 8.01
N PRO A 215 17.64 10.02 8.64
CA PRO A 215 18.04 9.11 9.71
C PRO A 215 16.97 9.05 10.79
N GLN A 216 16.62 7.83 11.23
CA GLN A 216 15.63 7.60 12.28
C GLN A 216 14.21 8.10 11.96
N ALA A 217 13.88 8.38 10.70
CA ALA A 217 12.49 8.66 10.33
C ALA A 217 11.59 7.47 10.74
N PRO A 218 10.38 7.74 11.26
CA PRO A 218 9.43 6.68 11.58
C PRO A 218 9.05 5.89 10.31
N PRO A 219 8.53 4.67 10.44
CA PRO A 219 7.94 3.92 9.33
C PRO A 219 6.97 4.77 8.50
N GLY A 220 6.94 4.56 7.19
CA GLY A 220 6.09 5.30 6.25
C GLY A 220 6.78 5.70 4.94
N SER A 221 8.02 5.25 4.69
CA SER A 221 8.63 5.35 3.35
C SER A 221 8.08 4.30 2.37
N ASP A 222 7.51 3.21 2.91
CA ASP A 222 6.85 2.11 2.19
C ASP A 222 7.60 1.62 0.93
N PRO A 223 8.83 1.09 1.05
CA PRO A 223 9.49 0.44 -0.07
C PRO A 223 8.66 -0.77 -0.52
N ASN A 224 8.13 -0.73 -1.73
CA ASN A 224 7.12 -1.72 -2.15
C ASN A 224 7.29 -2.32 -3.56
N ALA A 225 8.19 -1.78 -4.37
CA ALA A 225 8.56 -2.33 -5.68
C ALA A 225 10.06 -2.20 -5.94
N LEU A 226 10.61 -3.19 -6.64
CA LEU A 226 12.04 -3.30 -6.94
C LEU A 226 12.26 -3.51 -8.45
N ALA A 227 13.29 -2.88 -9.00
CA ALA A 227 13.83 -3.20 -10.32
C ALA A 227 15.34 -3.14 -10.31
N LEU A 228 15.99 -4.14 -10.91
CA LEU A 228 17.43 -4.11 -11.16
C LEU A 228 17.71 -3.39 -12.48
N SER A 229 18.83 -2.65 -12.55
CA SER A 229 19.43 -2.28 -13.82
C SER A 229 19.86 -3.53 -14.60
N PRO A 230 19.93 -3.49 -15.93
CA PRO A 230 20.32 -4.66 -16.74
C PRO A 230 21.69 -5.26 -16.38
N ASP A 231 22.62 -4.43 -15.91
CA ASP A 231 23.95 -4.86 -15.42
C ASP A 231 23.94 -5.42 -13.99
N GLY A 232 22.81 -5.34 -13.27
CA GLY A 232 22.66 -5.79 -11.90
C GLY A 232 23.36 -4.91 -10.85
N HIS A 233 23.98 -3.80 -11.21
CA HIS A 233 24.75 -2.97 -10.27
C HIS A 233 23.93 -1.89 -9.56
N THR A 234 22.70 -1.65 -10.01
CA THR A 234 21.79 -0.66 -9.44
C THR A 234 20.43 -1.30 -9.16
N LEU A 235 19.90 -1.06 -7.96
CA LEU A 235 18.54 -1.40 -7.57
C LEU A 235 17.74 -0.12 -7.46
N TYR A 236 16.63 -0.05 -8.19
CA TYR A 236 15.62 1.00 -8.07
C TYR A 236 14.54 0.53 -7.11
N VAL A 237 14.25 1.33 -6.10
CA VAL A 237 13.28 1.02 -5.03
C VAL A 237 12.18 2.05 -5.05
N ALA A 238 10.95 1.67 -5.37
CA ALA A 238 9.80 2.57 -5.26
C ALA A 238 9.46 2.78 -3.78
N LEU A 239 9.42 4.04 -3.34
CA LEU A 239 9.09 4.46 -1.98
C LEU A 239 7.69 5.08 -2.01
N ALA A 240 6.67 4.27 -1.74
CA ALA A 240 5.28 4.65 -1.98
C ALA A 240 4.85 5.87 -1.15
N GLY A 241 5.13 5.85 0.16
CA GLY A 241 4.79 6.96 1.06
C GLY A 241 5.68 8.21 0.89
N SER A 242 6.77 8.11 0.13
CA SER A 242 7.71 9.23 -0.12
C SER A 242 7.64 9.82 -1.52
N ASN A 243 6.78 9.30 -2.41
CA ASN A 243 6.64 9.77 -3.80
C ASN A 243 7.99 9.83 -4.54
N ALA A 244 8.84 8.84 -4.29
CA ALA A 244 10.21 8.81 -4.81
C ALA A 244 10.63 7.39 -5.22
N VAL A 245 11.67 7.33 -6.05
CA VAL A 245 12.44 6.11 -6.31
C VAL A 245 13.84 6.28 -5.75
N ALA A 246 14.24 5.42 -4.81
CA ALA A 246 15.63 5.37 -4.36
C ALA A 246 16.50 4.62 -5.35
N VAL A 247 17.64 5.22 -5.69
CA VAL A 247 18.69 4.61 -6.51
C VAL A 247 19.72 4.01 -5.58
N VAL A 248 19.75 2.69 -5.47
CA VAL A 248 20.66 1.95 -4.58
C VAL A 248 21.77 1.30 -5.40
N ARG A 249 23.03 1.58 -5.06
CA ARG A 249 24.18 0.91 -5.67
C ARG A 249 24.45 -0.39 -4.94
N LEU A 250 24.70 -1.44 -5.72
CA LEU A 250 24.91 -2.80 -5.26
C LEU A 250 26.38 -3.17 -5.45
N GLY A 251 27.11 -3.31 -4.35
CA GLY A 251 28.53 -3.66 -4.38
C GLY A 251 28.88 -4.84 -3.48
N ALA A 252 30.13 -5.30 -3.61
CA ALA A 252 30.70 -6.32 -2.72
C ALA A 252 30.76 -5.85 -1.25
N LYS A 253 30.92 -4.54 -1.03
CA LYS A 253 30.99 -3.93 0.31
C LYS A 253 29.63 -3.67 0.97
N GLY A 254 28.52 -3.88 0.26
CA GLY A 254 27.17 -3.60 0.75
C GLY A 254 26.33 -2.80 -0.24
N MET A 255 25.11 -2.47 0.18
CA MET A 255 24.16 -1.61 -0.50
C MET A 255 24.35 -0.16 -0.04
N ARG A 256 24.15 0.80 -0.95
CA ARG A 256 24.21 2.23 -0.61
C ARG A 256 23.23 3.04 -1.43
N VAL A 257 22.40 3.85 -0.76
CA VAL A 257 21.57 4.86 -1.43
C VAL A 257 22.50 5.89 -2.10
N ALA A 258 22.39 6.04 -3.42
CA ALA A 258 23.12 7.02 -4.20
C ALA A 258 22.33 8.30 -4.44
N GLY A 259 21.01 8.25 -4.35
CA GLY A 259 20.12 9.39 -4.51
C GLY A 259 18.68 8.97 -4.69
N LEU A 260 17.82 9.96 -4.95
CA LEU A 260 16.37 9.81 -5.07
C LEU A 260 15.89 10.46 -6.37
N ILE A 261 14.85 9.89 -6.97
CA ILE A 261 14.17 10.40 -8.16
C ILE A 261 12.73 10.74 -7.78
N PRO A 262 12.25 11.99 -7.95
CA PRO A 262 10.87 12.35 -7.65
C PRO A 262 9.93 11.71 -8.68
N VAL A 263 8.78 11.21 -8.20
CA VAL A 263 7.74 10.61 -9.05
C VAL A 263 6.35 11.07 -8.59
N GLY A 264 5.30 10.55 -9.23
CA GLY A 264 3.93 10.86 -8.84
C GLY A 264 3.56 10.24 -7.50
N TRP A 265 2.33 10.47 -7.07
CA TRP A 265 1.85 10.00 -5.78
C TRP A 265 1.71 8.47 -5.75
N TYR A 266 2.32 7.89 -4.73
CA TYR A 266 2.23 6.48 -4.37
C TYR A 266 2.76 5.55 -5.48
N PRO A 267 4.06 5.59 -5.80
CA PRO A 267 4.64 4.67 -6.78
C PRO A 267 4.48 3.21 -6.32
N THR A 268 3.88 2.37 -7.16
CA THR A 268 3.55 0.96 -6.87
C THR A 268 4.33 -0.05 -7.70
N ALA A 269 4.97 0.40 -8.79
CA ALA A 269 5.82 -0.44 -9.61
C ALA A 269 6.94 0.39 -10.25
N VAL A 270 8.11 -0.23 -10.42
CA VAL A 270 9.24 0.33 -11.16
C VAL A 270 9.78 -0.73 -12.12
N ALA A 271 10.20 -0.32 -13.31
CA ALA A 271 10.87 -1.17 -14.28
C ALA A 271 11.97 -0.39 -15.02
N ALA A 272 13.11 -1.02 -15.28
CA ALA A 272 14.14 -0.48 -16.16
C ALA A 272 13.94 -1.02 -17.59
N SER A 273 14.22 -0.18 -18.58
CA SER A 273 14.32 -0.61 -19.98
C SER A 273 15.49 -1.59 -20.17
N ALA A 274 15.41 -2.44 -21.18
CA ALA A 274 16.44 -3.46 -21.45
C ALA A 274 17.82 -2.85 -21.77
N ASP A 275 17.85 -1.65 -22.35
CA ASP A 275 19.08 -0.88 -22.61
C ASP A 275 19.58 -0.10 -21.38
N GLY A 276 18.82 -0.11 -20.27
CA GLY A 276 19.16 0.56 -19.03
C GLY A 276 19.07 2.09 -19.08
N ARG A 277 18.49 2.68 -20.13
CA ARG A 277 18.45 4.14 -20.32
C ARG A 277 17.18 4.81 -19.78
N THR A 278 16.12 4.05 -19.53
CA THR A 278 14.81 4.57 -19.13
C THR A 278 14.25 3.79 -17.95
N LEU A 279 13.64 4.50 -17.00
CA LEU A 279 12.80 3.96 -15.95
C LEU A 279 11.34 4.23 -16.25
N TYR A 280 10.51 3.24 -15.96
CA TYR A 280 9.07 3.33 -15.98
C TYR A 280 8.56 3.16 -14.56
N VAL A 281 7.81 4.13 -14.04
CA VAL A 281 7.28 4.10 -12.68
C VAL A 281 5.76 4.25 -12.74
N ALA A 282 5.03 3.24 -12.26
CA ALA A 282 3.59 3.34 -12.13
C ALA A 282 3.26 4.02 -10.80
N ASN A 283 2.55 5.15 -10.87
CA ASN A 283 2.08 5.90 -9.71
C ASN A 283 0.61 5.57 -9.49
N GLY A 284 0.30 4.83 -8.41
CA GLY A 284 -1.05 4.31 -8.16
C GLY A 284 -2.09 5.42 -7.94
N LYS A 285 -1.66 6.56 -7.39
CA LYS A 285 -2.53 7.72 -7.10
C LYS A 285 -2.26 8.91 -8.04
N GLY A 286 -1.29 8.78 -8.96
CA GLY A 286 -0.98 9.78 -9.99
C GLY A 286 -0.68 11.16 -9.42
N THR A 287 -1.56 12.14 -9.68
CA THR A 287 -1.44 13.53 -9.16
C THR A 287 -2.37 13.80 -7.99
N GLY A 288 -3.08 12.77 -7.51
CA GLY A 288 -4.11 12.86 -6.48
C GLY A 288 -5.50 13.14 -7.01
N SER A 289 -6.45 13.14 -6.08
CA SER A 289 -7.88 13.36 -6.33
C SER A 289 -8.24 14.82 -6.59
N GLY A 290 -7.51 15.76 -6.00
CA GLY A 290 -7.91 17.16 -5.96
C GLY A 290 -9.21 17.38 -5.19
N ALA A 291 -9.77 18.59 -5.28
CA ALA A 291 -11.07 18.90 -4.70
C ALA A 291 -12.22 18.26 -5.49
N ASN A 292 -13.27 17.84 -4.79
CA ASN A 292 -14.49 17.24 -5.37
C ASN A 292 -15.76 18.07 -5.05
N PRO A 293 -15.85 19.34 -5.47
CA PRO A 293 -16.97 20.24 -5.13
C PRO A 293 -18.33 19.77 -5.69
N ASP A 294 -18.33 18.87 -6.68
CA ASP A 294 -19.52 18.25 -7.26
C ASP A 294 -19.97 16.98 -6.51
N GLY A 295 -19.30 16.63 -5.41
CA GLY A 295 -19.62 15.47 -4.60
C GLY A 295 -19.24 14.13 -5.23
N ARG A 296 -18.46 14.11 -6.32
CA ARG A 296 -17.95 12.85 -6.88
C ARG A 296 -17.14 12.09 -5.82
N TYR A 297 -17.42 10.79 -5.75
CA TYR A 297 -16.73 9.91 -4.82
C TYR A 297 -15.23 9.83 -5.14
N ILE A 298 -14.39 9.95 -4.12
CA ILE A 298 -12.93 10.10 -4.23
C ILE A 298 -12.28 8.95 -5.02
N GLY A 299 -12.75 7.71 -4.82
CA GLY A 299 -12.23 6.53 -5.51
C GLY A 299 -12.46 6.56 -7.02
N ASN A 300 -13.42 7.35 -7.52
CA ASN A 300 -13.67 7.49 -8.97
C ASN A 300 -12.84 8.58 -9.64
N ILE A 301 -12.19 9.45 -8.87
CA ILE A 301 -11.44 10.59 -9.43
C ILE A 301 -9.92 10.46 -9.25
N ILE A 302 -9.47 9.61 -8.33
CA ILE A 302 -8.05 9.21 -8.26
C ILE A 302 -7.68 8.45 -9.53
N SER A 303 -6.70 8.96 -10.26
CA SER A 303 -6.20 8.38 -11.51
C SER A 303 -4.73 8.06 -11.39
N GLY A 304 -4.34 6.83 -11.76
CA GLY A 304 -2.94 6.46 -11.84
C GLY A 304 -2.21 7.12 -13.02
N SER A 305 -0.88 7.10 -12.98
CA SER A 305 -0.04 7.55 -14.10
C SER A 305 1.19 6.66 -14.27
N VAL A 306 1.88 6.79 -15.40
CA VAL A 306 3.20 6.17 -15.62
C VAL A 306 4.22 7.27 -15.90
N SER A 307 5.20 7.41 -15.03
CA SER A 307 6.37 8.26 -15.28
C SER A 307 7.33 7.54 -16.23
N VAL A 308 7.75 8.21 -17.30
CA VAL A 308 8.81 7.76 -18.21
C VAL A 308 10.03 8.64 -17.97
N ILE A 309 11.07 8.08 -17.36
CA ILE A 309 12.17 8.85 -16.79
C ILE A 309 13.49 8.39 -17.41
N PRO A 310 14.23 9.25 -18.14
CA PRO A 310 15.60 8.93 -18.50
C PRO A 310 16.43 8.67 -17.24
N VAL A 311 17.17 7.55 -17.20
CA VAL A 311 18.04 7.22 -16.07
C VAL A 311 19.05 8.35 -15.89
N PRO A 312 19.06 9.03 -14.73
CA PRO A 312 19.87 10.22 -14.55
C PRO A 312 21.36 9.86 -14.42
N ASP A 313 22.22 10.72 -14.93
CA ASP A 313 23.63 10.75 -14.55
C ASP A 313 23.81 11.25 -13.10
N SER A 314 25.04 11.33 -12.60
CA SER A 314 25.33 11.76 -11.23
C SER A 314 24.80 13.17 -10.92
N ALA A 315 24.90 14.10 -11.88
CA ALA A 315 24.46 15.48 -11.69
C ALA A 315 22.92 15.57 -11.69
N GLY A 316 22.25 14.86 -12.60
CA GLY A 316 20.81 14.72 -12.63
C GLY A 316 20.25 14.08 -11.36
N LEU A 317 20.90 13.02 -10.88
CA LEU A 317 20.49 12.35 -9.65
C LEU A 317 20.63 13.27 -8.44
N GLN A 318 21.67 14.10 -8.37
CA GLN A 318 21.82 15.09 -7.30
C GLN A 318 20.72 16.17 -7.34
N ARG A 319 20.36 16.65 -8.54
CA ARG A 319 19.25 17.61 -8.71
C ARG A 319 17.92 17.00 -8.27
N TYR A 320 17.62 15.80 -8.74
CA TYR A 320 16.41 15.07 -8.35
C TYR A 320 16.36 14.77 -6.85
N THR A 321 17.48 14.40 -6.25
CA THR A 321 17.56 14.17 -4.79
C THR A 321 17.21 15.45 -4.04
N SER A 322 17.76 16.58 -4.45
CA SER A 322 17.47 17.89 -3.84
C SER A 322 15.98 18.25 -3.97
N GLN A 323 15.37 17.93 -5.11
CA GLN A 323 13.94 18.14 -5.35
C GLN A 323 13.08 17.26 -4.43
N VAL A 324 13.41 15.98 -4.24
CA VAL A 324 12.68 15.11 -3.31
C VAL A 324 12.71 15.68 -1.90
N TYR A 325 13.88 16.09 -1.40
CA TYR A 325 13.97 16.71 -0.08
C TYR A 325 13.19 18.03 0.04
N ALA A 326 13.14 18.83 -1.03
CA ALA A 326 12.36 20.06 -1.04
C ALA A 326 10.83 19.79 -1.01
N LEU A 327 10.38 18.70 -1.65
CA LEU A 327 8.98 18.28 -1.69
C LEU A 327 8.55 17.46 -0.48
N SER A 328 9.49 17.03 0.36
CA SER A 328 9.23 16.26 1.58
C SER A 328 9.93 16.93 2.77
N PRO A 329 9.44 18.09 3.26
CA PRO A 329 10.13 18.95 4.24
C PRO A 329 10.19 18.39 5.67
N PHE A 330 10.21 17.06 5.83
CA PHE A 330 10.33 16.40 7.12
C PHE A 330 11.64 16.77 7.81
N SER A 331 11.55 17.11 9.10
CA SER A 331 12.72 17.35 9.95
C SER A 331 12.45 16.92 11.38
N ASN A 332 13.30 16.04 11.91
CA ASN A 332 13.29 15.65 13.32
C ASN A 332 13.49 16.85 14.26
N ALA A 333 14.11 17.95 13.79
CA ALA A 333 14.29 19.16 14.59
C ALA A 333 12.96 19.88 14.90
N ARG A 334 11.87 19.56 14.18
CA ARG A 334 10.50 20.01 14.49
C ARG A 334 9.80 19.10 15.50
N LEU A 335 10.17 17.82 15.55
CA LEU A 335 9.81 16.88 16.62
C LEU A 335 10.64 17.16 17.88
N ARG A 336 10.71 18.42 18.32
CA ARG A 336 11.28 18.73 19.62
C ARG A 336 10.37 18.11 20.68
N PRO A 337 10.88 17.68 21.84
CA PRO A 337 10.08 17.69 23.05
C PRO A 337 9.63 19.15 23.23
N ALA A 338 8.46 19.50 22.70
CA ALA A 338 8.06 20.88 22.48
C ALA A 338 7.77 21.63 23.79
N THR A 339 7.76 20.92 24.91
CA THR A 339 7.62 21.48 26.24
C THR A 339 8.64 20.82 27.14
N ARG A 340 9.49 21.60 27.81
CA ARG A 340 10.07 21.12 29.07
C ARG A 340 8.91 20.81 30.01
N SER A 341 9.06 19.85 30.93
CA SER A 341 8.00 19.53 31.90
C SER A 341 7.52 20.79 32.66
N SER A 342 8.40 21.79 32.82
CA SER A 342 8.13 23.12 33.41
C SER A 342 7.26 24.05 32.58
N ASP A 343 7.18 23.83 31.25
CA ASP A 343 6.49 24.70 30.31
C ASP A 343 5.11 24.14 29.92
N ARG A 344 4.77 22.95 30.43
CA ARG A 344 3.42 22.41 30.30
C ARG A 344 2.47 23.31 31.09
N PRO A 345 1.34 23.75 30.50
CA PRO A 345 0.33 24.45 31.26
C PRO A 345 -0.04 23.57 32.48
N PRO A 346 0.12 24.05 33.72
CA PRO A 346 -0.10 23.24 34.92
C PRO A 346 -1.57 22.78 35.08
N GLU A 347 -2.45 23.21 34.18
CA GLU A 347 -3.90 23.08 34.24
C GLU A 347 -4.50 22.09 33.23
N LEU A 348 -3.75 21.57 32.24
CA LEU A 348 -4.31 20.62 31.27
C LEU A 348 -4.45 19.22 31.88
N LYS A 349 -5.66 18.91 32.36
CA LYS A 349 -5.97 17.63 33.01
C LYS A 349 -6.44 16.54 32.04
N HIS A 350 -7.12 16.92 30.97
CA HIS A 350 -7.75 15.99 30.03
C HIS A 350 -7.58 16.47 28.59
N VAL A 351 -7.48 15.51 27.68
CA VAL A 351 -7.57 15.72 26.23
C VAL A 351 -8.73 14.89 25.73
N VAL A 352 -9.69 15.52 25.08
CA VAL A 352 -10.78 14.82 24.38
C VAL A 352 -10.47 14.90 22.90
N TYR A 353 -10.20 13.75 22.29
CA TYR A 353 -9.95 13.64 20.85
C TYR A 353 -11.20 13.11 20.15
N ILE A 354 -11.70 13.87 19.18
CA ILE A 354 -12.93 13.55 18.46
C ILE A 354 -12.60 13.46 16.98
N ILE A 355 -12.81 12.28 16.40
CA ILE A 355 -12.65 12.02 14.98
C ILE A 355 -13.98 12.29 14.29
N ARG A 356 -13.96 13.15 13.27
CA ARG A 356 -15.09 13.37 12.38
C ARG A 356 -14.68 13.00 10.97
N GLU A 357 -15.45 12.13 10.36
CA GLU A 357 -15.12 11.49 9.09
C GLU A 357 -15.93 12.08 7.92
N ASN A 358 -15.57 11.70 6.69
CA ASN A 358 -16.28 11.93 5.43
C ASN A 358 -16.33 13.36 4.91
N ARG A 359 -15.60 14.30 5.54
CA ARG A 359 -15.50 15.70 5.11
C ARG A 359 -14.08 16.24 5.20
N THR A 360 -13.70 17.03 4.21
CA THR A 360 -12.40 17.74 4.20
C THR A 360 -12.46 19.02 5.04
N TYR A 361 -11.30 19.59 5.36
CA TYR A 361 -11.19 20.86 6.08
C TYR A 361 -12.02 21.97 5.41
N ASP A 362 -11.80 22.21 4.11
CA ASP A 362 -12.46 23.31 3.40
C ASP A 362 -13.98 23.13 3.29
N GLN A 363 -14.47 21.88 3.25
CA GLN A 363 -15.91 21.62 3.22
C GLN A 363 -16.63 22.05 4.51
N VAL A 364 -15.91 22.10 5.64
CA VAL A 364 -16.48 22.43 6.97
C VAL A 364 -16.02 23.79 7.49
N PHE A 365 -14.76 24.18 7.27
CA PHE A 365 -14.15 25.37 7.83
C PHE A 365 -13.60 26.34 6.78
N GLY A 366 -13.87 26.12 5.49
CA GLY A 366 -13.43 27.02 4.42
C GLY A 366 -13.91 28.46 4.58
N ASP A 367 -15.05 28.67 5.26
CA ASP A 367 -15.66 29.97 5.57
C ASP A 367 -15.12 30.63 6.86
N VAL A 368 -14.26 29.95 7.62
CA VAL A 368 -13.67 30.50 8.85
C VAL A 368 -12.54 31.46 8.52
N ALA A 369 -12.82 32.77 8.53
CA ALA A 369 -11.91 33.83 8.07
C ALA A 369 -10.50 33.86 8.68
N ARG A 370 -10.29 33.30 9.87
CA ARG A 370 -8.95 33.23 10.51
C ARG A 370 -8.12 32.01 10.10
N GLY A 371 -8.72 31.05 9.39
CA GLY A 371 -8.04 29.87 8.87
C GLY A 371 -7.62 30.08 7.42
N ASN A 372 -6.69 29.25 6.96
CA ASN A 372 -6.27 29.18 5.56
C ASN A 372 -7.18 28.24 4.76
N GLY A 373 -8.46 28.59 4.64
CA GLY A 373 -9.47 27.81 3.91
C GLY A 373 -10.02 28.51 2.67
N ASP A 374 -10.60 27.73 1.76
CA ASP A 374 -11.32 28.25 0.58
C ASP A 374 -12.83 28.26 0.81
N ALA A 375 -13.39 29.44 1.09
CA ALA A 375 -14.82 29.62 1.35
C ALA A 375 -15.73 29.17 0.19
N ARG A 376 -15.21 29.03 -1.04
CA ARG A 376 -15.98 28.53 -2.18
C ARG A 376 -16.21 27.03 -2.13
N LEU A 377 -15.44 26.31 -1.32
CA LEU A 377 -15.55 24.86 -1.12
C LEU A 377 -16.39 24.52 0.13
N ALA A 378 -16.74 25.51 0.95
CA ALA A 378 -17.54 25.32 2.16
C ALA A 378 -18.99 24.95 1.78
N ILE A 379 -19.40 23.75 2.17
CA ILE A 379 -20.76 23.23 1.98
C ILE A 379 -21.46 22.95 3.32
N PHE A 380 -20.70 23.01 4.43
CA PHE A 380 -21.18 22.87 5.81
C PHE A 380 -20.80 24.12 6.63
N ASP A 381 -21.21 25.29 6.15
CA ASP A 381 -20.93 26.58 6.78
C ASP A 381 -21.41 26.68 8.24
N ASN A 382 -21.16 27.82 8.88
CA ASN A 382 -21.57 28.05 10.27
C ASN A 382 -23.09 27.83 10.53
N ALA A 383 -23.97 28.00 9.54
CA ALA A 383 -25.40 27.74 9.73
C ALA A 383 -25.70 26.23 9.80
N VAL A 384 -24.88 25.39 9.13
CA VAL A 384 -25.03 23.93 9.13
C VAL A 384 -24.24 23.27 10.26
N THR A 385 -23.05 23.77 10.59
CA THR A 385 -22.19 23.20 11.65
C THR A 385 -21.81 24.20 12.76
N PRO A 386 -22.81 24.82 13.43
CA PRO A 386 -22.57 25.91 14.38
C PRO A 386 -21.71 25.49 15.57
N ASN A 387 -21.82 24.24 16.05
CA ASN A 387 -21.00 23.73 17.15
C ASN A 387 -19.53 23.59 16.76
N ALA A 388 -19.25 23.09 15.55
CA ALA A 388 -17.89 22.95 15.05
C ALA A 388 -17.23 24.32 14.86
N HIS A 389 -17.99 25.27 14.32
CA HIS A 389 -17.57 26.66 14.15
C HIS A 389 -17.37 27.39 15.47
N ALA A 390 -18.22 27.15 16.47
CA ALA A 390 -18.04 27.70 17.81
C ALA A 390 -16.78 27.15 18.49
N ILE A 391 -16.49 25.85 18.32
CA ILE A 391 -15.25 25.22 18.81
C ILE A 391 -14.04 25.87 18.15
N ALA A 392 -13.99 25.91 16.82
CA ALA A 392 -12.95 26.62 16.10
C ALA A 392 -12.84 28.06 16.62
N GLY A 393 -13.99 28.75 16.75
CA GLY A 393 -14.22 30.09 17.30
C GLY A 393 -13.46 30.38 18.59
N ARG A 394 -13.61 29.47 19.55
CA ARG A 394 -13.17 29.64 20.93
C ARG A 394 -11.72 29.22 21.17
N TRP A 395 -11.23 28.24 20.41
CA TRP A 395 -9.91 27.63 20.62
C TRP A 395 -8.98 27.82 19.42
N VAL A 396 -7.82 27.16 19.45
CA VAL A 396 -6.88 27.18 18.33
C VAL A 396 -7.49 26.41 17.16
N LEU A 397 -7.57 27.08 16.01
CA LEU A 397 -7.85 26.45 14.73
C LEU A 397 -6.52 26.03 14.13
N PHE A 398 -6.31 24.73 14.00
CA PHE A 398 -5.21 24.20 13.20
C PHE A 398 -5.68 24.03 11.75
N ASP A 399 -4.88 24.49 10.81
CA ASP A 399 -5.09 24.36 9.37
C ASP A 399 -3.82 23.87 8.67
N ASN A 400 -3.85 23.76 7.34
CA ASN A 400 -2.69 23.42 6.54
C ASN A 400 -2.07 22.04 6.87
N PHE A 401 -2.93 21.07 7.20
CA PHE A 401 -2.54 19.68 7.39
C PHE A 401 -2.37 18.98 6.04
N TYR A 402 -1.17 18.48 5.78
CA TYR A 402 -0.88 17.64 4.63
C TYR A 402 -1.06 16.18 5.03
N VAL A 403 -2.29 15.68 4.91
CA VAL A 403 -2.63 14.28 5.18
C VAL A 403 -2.93 13.55 3.88
N ASN A 404 -2.58 12.26 3.83
CA ASN A 404 -2.84 11.39 2.69
C ASN A 404 -4.00 10.44 2.96
N GLY A 405 -5.04 10.88 3.68
CA GLY A 405 -6.26 10.11 3.87
C GLY A 405 -7.27 10.48 2.79
N GLU A 406 -7.62 9.54 1.91
CA GLU A 406 -8.60 9.78 0.86
C GLU A 406 -10.00 9.35 1.26
N VAL A 407 -10.09 8.28 2.03
CA VAL A 407 -11.33 7.65 2.46
C VAL A 407 -11.27 7.31 3.95
N SER A 408 -12.36 6.78 4.46
CA SER A 408 -12.47 6.19 5.79
C SER A 408 -11.32 5.23 6.15
N ALA A 409 -11.03 4.29 5.25
CA ALA A 409 -10.07 3.21 5.50
C ALA A 409 -8.65 3.68 5.82
N ASP A 410 -8.09 4.63 5.05
CA ASP A 410 -6.76 5.20 5.25
C ASP A 410 -6.79 6.45 6.13
N GLY A 411 -7.89 7.21 6.11
CA GLY A 411 -8.09 8.41 6.93
C GLY A 411 -8.07 8.14 8.43
N HIS A 412 -8.70 7.06 8.90
CA HIS A 412 -8.61 6.66 10.30
C HIS A 412 -7.17 6.29 10.70
N GLU A 413 -6.45 5.54 9.87
CA GLU A 413 -5.05 5.20 10.13
C GLU A 413 -4.14 6.44 10.21
N TRP A 414 -4.36 7.42 9.34
CA TRP A 414 -3.68 8.73 9.43
C TRP A 414 -4.00 9.47 10.73
N THR A 415 -5.26 9.44 11.14
CA THR A 415 -5.77 10.13 12.33
C THR A 415 -5.22 9.49 13.60
N ASP A 416 -5.14 8.16 13.64
CA ASP A 416 -4.79 7.40 14.84
C ASP A 416 -3.30 7.07 14.97
N ARG A 417 -2.55 7.00 13.86
CA ARG A 417 -1.12 6.65 13.89
C ARG A 417 -0.22 7.42 12.91
N ALA A 418 -0.73 8.48 12.29
CA ALA A 418 0.00 9.38 11.40
C ALA A 418 0.48 8.80 10.06
N PHE A 419 0.06 7.59 9.67
CA PHE A 419 0.23 7.06 8.31
C PHE A 419 -0.70 5.86 8.07
N ALA A 420 -1.05 5.60 6.81
CA ALA A 420 -1.66 4.35 6.38
C ALA A 420 -0.58 3.38 5.88
N SER A 421 -0.68 2.09 6.24
CA SER A 421 0.31 1.09 5.79
C SER A 421 0.14 0.74 4.32
N ASP A 422 1.21 0.22 3.70
CA ASP A 422 1.17 -0.36 2.35
C ASP A 422 0.07 -1.40 2.16
N TYR A 423 -0.26 -2.16 3.21
CA TYR A 423 -1.38 -3.09 3.20
C TYR A 423 -2.73 -2.37 3.03
N ASN A 424 -2.98 -1.34 3.84
CA ASN A 424 -4.22 -0.56 3.81
C ASN A 424 -4.41 0.10 2.44
N GLU A 425 -3.37 0.80 1.99
CA GLU A 425 -3.33 1.57 0.75
C GLU A 425 -3.60 0.72 -0.50
N LYS A 426 -3.13 -0.54 -0.51
CA LYS A 426 -3.36 -1.47 -1.62
C LYS A 426 -4.70 -2.19 -1.55
N THR A 427 -5.36 -2.18 -0.40
CA THR A 427 -6.50 -3.04 -0.09
C THR A 427 -7.82 -2.27 -0.08
N TRP A 428 -7.84 -1.03 0.42
CA TRP A 428 -9.06 -0.23 0.46
C TRP A 428 -9.75 -0.07 -0.91
N PRO A 429 -9.05 0.13 -2.05
CA PRO A 429 -9.73 0.31 -3.33
C PRO A 429 -10.49 -0.95 -3.74
N GLN A 430 -9.96 -2.12 -3.38
CA GLN A 430 -10.57 -3.43 -3.63
C GLN A 430 -11.77 -3.66 -2.71
N ILE A 431 -11.68 -3.23 -1.45
CA ILE A 431 -12.78 -3.34 -0.49
C ILE A 431 -13.94 -2.44 -0.90
N TYR A 432 -13.70 -1.15 -1.14
CA TYR A 432 -14.76 -0.19 -1.46
C TYR A 432 -15.37 -0.37 -2.85
N SER A 433 -14.68 -1.08 -3.75
CA SER A 433 -15.26 -1.54 -5.01
C SER A 433 -15.97 -2.90 -4.92
N ASN A 434 -16.21 -3.43 -3.71
CA ASN A 434 -16.83 -4.73 -3.45
C ASN A 434 -16.09 -5.93 -4.06
N ARG A 435 -14.79 -5.77 -4.31
CA ARG A 435 -13.88 -6.81 -4.81
C ARG A 435 -13.12 -7.52 -3.70
N ARG A 436 -13.23 -7.09 -2.45
CA ARG A 436 -12.60 -7.75 -1.31
C ARG A 436 -13.44 -7.53 -0.06
N LYS A 437 -13.48 -8.54 0.81
CA LYS A 437 -14.13 -8.39 2.12
C LYS A 437 -13.29 -7.51 3.03
N TRP A 438 -13.95 -6.79 3.92
CA TRP A 438 -13.27 -5.98 4.93
C TRP A 438 -12.39 -6.85 5.83
N ASP A 439 -11.09 -6.52 5.90
CA ASP A 439 -10.12 -7.13 6.81
C ASP A 439 -9.07 -6.13 7.32
N LEU A 440 -9.37 -4.82 7.23
CA LEU A 440 -8.47 -3.75 7.68
C LEU A 440 -8.50 -3.52 9.21
N THR A 441 -9.51 -4.08 9.89
CA THR A 441 -9.66 -4.04 11.35
C THR A 441 -9.63 -5.46 11.94
N SER A 442 -8.92 -6.38 11.29
CA SER A 442 -8.84 -7.79 11.72
C SER A 442 -8.09 -7.98 13.03
N GLY A 443 -7.27 -7.01 13.44
CA GLY A 443 -6.33 -7.14 14.55
C GLY A 443 -5.08 -7.95 14.21
N GLU A 444 -4.92 -8.40 12.95
CA GLU A 444 -3.67 -8.98 12.46
C GLU A 444 -2.58 -7.89 12.45
N ASP A 445 -1.34 -8.23 12.82
CA ASP A 445 -0.21 -7.29 12.87
C ASP A 445 0.04 -6.59 11.52
N LEU A 446 -0.27 -7.28 10.41
CA LEU A 446 -0.24 -6.74 9.06
C LEU A 446 -1.17 -5.53 8.86
N ALA A 447 -2.38 -5.59 9.43
CA ALA A 447 -3.39 -4.56 9.29
C ALA A 447 -3.29 -3.52 10.41
N ASN A 448 -3.14 -3.99 11.65
CA ASN A 448 -3.20 -3.19 12.87
C ASN A 448 -2.00 -3.50 13.79
N PRO A 449 -0.78 -3.09 13.40
CA PRO A 449 0.45 -3.43 14.14
C PRO A 449 0.45 -2.79 15.52
N GLY A 450 0.77 -3.60 16.52
CA GLY A 450 0.79 -3.16 17.92
C GLY A 450 1.86 -2.11 18.19
N GLY A 451 1.57 -1.16 19.07
CA GLY A 451 2.55 -0.15 19.50
C GLY A 451 2.67 1.06 18.57
N THR A 452 1.93 1.09 17.47
CA THR A 452 2.04 2.13 16.43
C THR A 452 1.05 3.26 16.57
N TYR A 453 -0.01 3.09 17.37
CA TYR A 453 -1.11 4.04 17.47
C TYR A 453 -0.93 5.06 18.60
N LEU A 454 -1.71 6.15 18.54
CA LEU A 454 -1.67 7.24 19.52
C LEU A 454 -1.97 6.75 20.94
N TRP A 455 -2.95 5.85 21.10
CA TRP A 455 -3.25 5.24 22.41
C TRP A 455 -2.09 4.39 22.92
N ASP A 456 -1.38 3.66 22.05
CA ASP A 456 -0.21 2.90 22.45
C ASP A 456 0.91 3.83 22.95
N ALA A 457 1.09 4.97 22.27
CA ALA A 457 2.05 6.00 22.69
C ALA A 457 1.66 6.60 24.06
N ALA A 458 0.37 6.86 24.30
CA ALA A 458 -0.14 7.37 25.57
C ALA A 458 0.00 6.35 26.71
N LEU A 459 -0.35 5.08 26.47
CA LEU A 459 -0.20 3.99 27.44
C LEU A 459 1.28 3.76 27.81
N ARG A 460 2.21 3.86 26.86
CA ARG A 460 3.67 3.82 27.15
C ARG A 460 4.11 4.93 28.09
N GLN A 461 3.45 6.08 28.06
CA GLN A 461 3.68 7.20 28.98
C GLN A 461 2.88 7.06 30.29
N LYS A 462 2.23 5.92 30.54
CA LYS A 462 1.39 5.64 31.70
C LYS A 462 0.23 6.64 31.85
N LEU A 463 -0.25 7.19 30.74
CA LEU A 463 -1.46 8.02 30.74
C LEU A 463 -2.70 7.12 30.82
N TRP A 464 -3.74 7.62 31.48
CA TRP A 464 -5.06 7.01 31.42
C TRP A 464 -5.71 7.35 30.08
N VAL A 465 -6.17 6.33 29.37
CA VAL A 465 -6.78 6.44 28.05
C VAL A 465 -8.06 5.62 28.05
N VAL A 466 -9.12 6.16 27.47
CA VAL A 466 -10.37 5.45 27.25
C VAL A 466 -10.80 5.67 25.81
N ASN A 467 -11.15 4.59 25.13
CA ASN A 467 -11.73 4.60 23.79
C ASN A 467 -13.26 4.62 23.88
N PHE A 468 -13.86 5.65 23.30
CA PHE A 468 -15.30 5.81 23.14
C PHE A 468 -15.69 5.60 21.68
N GLY A 469 -15.63 4.35 21.21
CA GLY A 469 -16.23 3.92 19.94
C GLY A 469 -15.34 3.93 18.70
N GLU A 470 -14.06 4.32 18.80
CA GLU A 470 -13.11 4.21 17.68
C GLU A 470 -12.83 2.73 17.39
N MET A 471 -12.84 2.35 16.10
CA MET A 471 -12.68 0.96 15.61
C MET A 471 -13.41 -0.10 16.47
N THR A 472 -14.66 0.19 16.83
CA THR A 472 -15.47 -0.62 17.75
C THR A 472 -16.71 -1.17 17.04
N ASP A 473 -16.92 -2.47 17.16
CA ASP A 473 -18.13 -3.16 16.74
C ASP A 473 -19.14 -3.25 17.89
N SER A 474 -20.42 -3.23 17.56
CA SER A 474 -21.53 -3.45 18.50
C SER A 474 -22.29 -4.73 18.16
N ASP A 475 -22.84 -5.38 19.18
CA ASP A 475 -23.56 -6.66 19.06
C ASP A 475 -24.85 -6.60 18.22
N ASP A 476 -25.44 -5.41 18.06
CA ASP A 476 -26.71 -5.17 17.38
C ASP A 476 -26.83 -3.68 17.03
N ASP A 477 -27.67 -3.35 16.04
CA ASP A 477 -27.95 -1.99 15.56
C ASP A 477 -29.05 -1.29 16.40
N SER A 478 -29.48 -1.87 17.53
CA SER A 478 -30.56 -1.34 18.37
C SER A 478 -30.08 -0.29 19.37
N THR A 479 -31.01 0.55 19.84
CA THR A 479 -30.73 1.59 20.86
C THR A 479 -30.53 1.03 22.26
N ALA A 480 -30.62 -0.29 22.44
CA ALA A 480 -30.40 -0.95 23.71
C ALA A 480 -28.90 -1.24 23.87
N THR A 481 -28.24 -0.45 24.71
CA THR A 481 -26.81 -0.57 25.06
C THR A 481 -26.40 -2.03 25.31
N ARG A 482 -25.42 -2.52 24.54
CA ARG A 482 -24.70 -3.79 24.75
C ARG A 482 -23.21 -3.61 24.49
N SER A 483 -22.44 -4.65 24.82
CA SER A 483 -20.98 -4.67 24.80
C SER A 483 -20.38 -4.24 23.47
N ALA A 484 -19.69 -3.10 23.50
CA ALA A 484 -18.71 -2.73 22.49
C ALA A 484 -17.49 -3.66 22.56
N ARG A 485 -16.98 -4.06 21.39
CA ARG A 485 -15.73 -4.84 21.26
C ARG A 485 -14.89 -4.32 20.11
N THR A 486 -13.60 -4.63 20.16
CA THR A 486 -12.65 -4.28 19.10
C THR A 486 -11.65 -5.41 18.90
N ASN A 487 -11.26 -5.63 17.65
CA ASN A 487 -10.18 -6.55 17.33
C ASN A 487 -8.81 -5.87 17.40
N ILE A 488 -8.77 -4.53 17.45
CA ILE A 488 -7.53 -3.75 17.46
C ILE A 488 -6.79 -3.99 18.78
N PRO A 489 -5.58 -4.56 18.77
CA PRO A 489 -4.90 -5.01 19.99
C PRO A 489 -4.78 -3.93 21.06
N GLY A 490 -4.39 -2.71 20.69
CA GLY A 490 -4.19 -1.59 21.63
C GLY A 490 -5.46 -0.96 22.17
N LEU A 491 -6.64 -1.30 21.63
CA LEU A 491 -7.93 -0.75 22.08
C LEU A 491 -8.70 -1.69 23.03
N LYS A 492 -8.36 -2.99 23.07
CA LYS A 492 -9.14 -4.01 23.78
C LYS A 492 -9.41 -3.68 25.25
N ASP A 493 -8.38 -3.27 25.98
CA ASP A 493 -8.46 -3.04 27.42
C ASP A 493 -8.88 -1.61 27.79
N ILE A 494 -8.96 -0.71 26.81
CA ILE A 494 -9.31 0.70 27.03
C ILE A 494 -10.67 1.09 26.44
N THR A 495 -11.34 0.18 25.74
CA THR A 495 -12.65 0.45 25.12
C THR A 495 -13.77 0.42 26.15
N ALA A 496 -14.52 1.51 26.23
CA ALA A 496 -15.71 1.60 27.05
C ALA A 496 -16.80 0.65 26.52
N THR A 497 -17.04 -0.45 27.22
CA THR A 497 -17.96 -1.52 26.77
C THR A 497 -19.42 -1.08 26.74
N ASN A 498 -19.79 -0.02 27.45
CA ASN A 498 -21.12 0.58 27.44
C ASN A 498 -21.30 1.68 26.38
N TYR A 499 -20.24 2.04 25.63
CA TYR A 499 -20.30 3.03 24.58
C TYR A 499 -20.46 2.34 23.22
N PRO A 500 -21.57 2.57 22.50
CA PRO A 500 -21.82 1.89 21.24
C PRO A 500 -20.86 2.34 20.14
N GLY A 501 -20.47 1.40 19.29
CA GLY A 501 -19.72 1.65 18.06
C GLY A 501 -20.50 2.49 17.05
N PHE A 502 -19.87 2.75 15.90
CA PHE A 502 -20.51 3.51 14.84
C PHE A 502 -21.59 2.70 14.13
N VAL A 503 -22.84 3.12 14.32
CA VAL A 503 -24.03 2.62 13.62
C VAL A 503 -25.00 3.79 13.47
N LEU A 504 -25.58 3.94 12.27
CA LEU A 504 -26.49 5.05 11.92
C LEU A 504 -27.81 5.05 12.71
N ALA A 505 -28.20 3.91 13.28
CA ALA A 505 -29.41 3.76 14.07
C ALA A 505 -29.33 4.43 15.46
N ILE A 506 -28.11 4.69 15.96
CA ILE A 506 -27.89 5.31 17.28
C ILE A 506 -27.61 6.81 17.07
N PRO A 507 -28.43 7.71 17.64
CA PRO A 507 -28.22 9.15 17.52
C PRO A 507 -26.96 9.64 18.24
N ASP A 508 -26.33 10.68 17.69
CA ASP A 508 -25.16 11.31 18.31
C ASP A 508 -25.48 11.93 19.68
N THR A 509 -26.72 12.37 19.92
CA THR A 509 -27.16 12.85 21.23
C THR A 509 -27.14 11.76 22.30
N THR A 510 -27.40 10.50 21.93
CA THR A 510 -27.27 9.35 22.83
C THR A 510 -25.80 9.11 23.16
N ARG A 511 -24.92 9.09 22.14
CA ARG A 511 -23.47 8.93 22.33
C ARG A 511 -22.89 10.06 23.19
N ALA A 512 -23.29 11.30 22.95
CA ALA A 512 -22.86 12.45 23.75
C ALA A 512 -23.31 12.34 25.21
N ARG A 513 -24.53 11.87 25.48
CA ARG A 513 -25.00 11.60 26.84
C ARG A 513 -24.19 10.50 27.51
N LEU A 514 -23.98 9.37 26.84
CA LEU A 514 -23.18 8.25 27.39
C LEU A 514 -21.74 8.67 27.70
N PHE A 515 -21.14 9.50 26.84
CA PHE A 515 -19.83 10.09 27.12
C PHE A 515 -19.88 10.98 28.35
N ALA A 516 -20.83 11.93 28.42
CA ALA A 516 -20.98 12.84 29.55
C ALA A 516 -21.18 12.09 30.89
N ASP A 517 -22.04 11.06 30.88
CA ASP A 517 -22.31 10.22 32.05
C ASP A 517 -21.07 9.39 32.48
N SER A 518 -20.15 9.10 31.55
CA SER A 518 -18.93 8.33 31.82
C SER A 518 -17.77 9.18 32.35
N VAL A 519 -17.82 10.50 32.17
CA VAL A 519 -16.75 11.44 32.59
C VAL A 519 -17.17 12.41 33.70
N ALA A 520 -18.44 12.42 34.07
CA ALA A 520 -18.99 13.10 35.25
C ALA A 520 -18.65 12.31 36.52
#